data_AF-A0A2N2LC92-F1
#
_entry.id   AF-A0A2N2LC92-F1
#
_cell.length_a   1.000
_cell.length_b   1.000
_cell.length_c   1.000
_cell.angle_alpha   90.00
_cell.angle_beta   90.00
_cell.angle_gamma   90.00
#
_symmetry.space_group_name_H-M   'P 1'
#
loop_
_entity.id
_entity.type
_entity.pdbx_description
1 polymer ?
#
loop_
_entity_poly.entity_id
_entity_poly.type
_entity_poly.pdbx_seq_one_letter_code
_entity_poly.pdbx_strand_id
1 'polypeptide(L)'
;MILNDFCNELSDALFPPLCLACSDVLSGATDEVFCPDCRRQITFITGSRCPVCGIIFPDSPSEDHLCGNCLERKPWFSFARAAVSYEGVVLDAIRRFKYGRDITAGSALAIFLSGFDFDDLDFNMFDAIVPVPLHIKRLRERGFNQSLILARALGKK
;
A
#
# COMPACT_ATOMS: atom_id res chain seq x y z
N MET A 1 16.91 20.33 19.30
CA MET A 1 15.66 19.67 19.74
C MET A 1 14.52 20.69 19.75
N ILE A 2 14.48 21.66 20.67
CA ILE A 2 13.36 22.63 20.81
C ILE A 2 12.98 23.37 19.51
N LEU A 3 13.96 23.81 18.71
CA LEU A 3 13.69 24.51 17.44
C LEU A 3 13.07 23.61 16.36
N ASN A 4 13.40 22.32 16.33
CA ASN A 4 12.82 21.39 15.35
C ASN A 4 11.37 21.05 15.72
N ASP A 5 11.10 20.87 17.01
CA ASP A 5 9.76 20.52 17.50
C ASP A 5 8.79 21.68 17.25
N PHE A 6 9.20 22.92 17.53
CA PHE A 6 8.40 24.12 17.24
C PHE A 6 8.18 24.34 15.74
N CYS A 7 9.19 24.10 14.90
CA CYS A 7 9.04 24.20 13.44
C CYS A 7 8.08 23.14 12.88
N ASN A 8 8.08 21.93 13.45
CA ASN A 8 7.15 20.87 13.05
C ASN A 8 5.72 21.20 13.48
N GLU A 9 5.52 21.65 14.74
CA GLU A 9 4.18 22.06 15.23
C GLU A 9 3.60 23.22 14.40
N LEU A 10 4.42 24.20 14.02
CA LEU A 10 3.99 25.31 13.16
C LEU A 10 3.69 24.83 11.73
N SER A 11 4.49 23.90 11.21
CA SER A 11 4.25 23.30 9.90
C SER A 11 2.96 22.52 9.87
N ASP A 12 2.66 21.74 10.90
CA ASP A 12 1.43 20.94 11.01
C ASP A 12 0.20 21.83 11.21
N ALA A 13 0.35 22.99 11.87
CA ALA A 13 -0.72 23.99 11.97
C ALA A 13 -1.04 24.66 10.62
N LEU A 14 -0.03 24.88 9.78
CA LEU A 14 -0.19 25.54 8.47
C LEU A 14 -0.52 24.54 7.34
N PHE A 15 -0.02 23.31 7.45
CA PHE A 15 -0.15 22.23 6.48
C PHE A 15 -0.51 20.93 7.21
N PRO A 16 -1.72 20.85 7.79
CA PRO A 16 -2.12 19.68 8.54
C PRO A 16 -2.13 18.43 7.64
N PRO A 17 -1.78 17.26 8.17
CA PRO A 17 -1.93 16.01 7.43
C PRO A 17 -3.40 15.81 7.08
N LEU A 18 -3.67 15.51 5.81
CA LEU A 18 -5.02 15.32 5.28
C LEU A 18 -5.25 13.86 4.92
N CYS A 19 -6.48 13.39 5.15
CA CYS A 19 -6.93 12.08 4.70
C CYS A 19 -6.76 11.94 3.19
N LEU A 20 -6.12 10.87 2.76
CA LEU A 20 -5.82 10.65 1.34
C LEU A 20 -7.08 10.49 0.48
N ALA A 21 -8.23 10.18 1.08
CA ALA A 21 -9.50 10.00 0.40
C ALA A 21 -10.40 11.24 0.45
N CYS A 22 -10.81 11.70 1.63
CA CYS A 22 -11.77 12.81 1.78
C CYS A 22 -11.12 14.19 1.98
N SER A 23 -9.80 14.26 2.20
CA SER A 23 -9.07 15.49 2.55
C SER A 23 -9.44 16.13 3.89
N ASP A 24 -10.13 15.43 4.78
CA ASP A 24 -10.31 15.87 6.17
C ASP A 24 -8.98 15.89 6.93
N VAL A 25 -8.85 16.79 7.89
CA VAL A 25 -7.68 16.89 8.78
C VAL A 25 -7.58 15.62 9.62
N LEU A 26 -6.40 14.99 9.59
CA LEU A 26 -6.06 13.86 10.44
C LEU A 26 -5.63 14.39 11.81
N SER A 27 -6.28 13.89 12.85
CA SER A 27 -6.04 14.27 14.25
C SER A 27 -5.08 13.34 14.99
N GLY A 28 -4.55 12.32 14.29
CA GLY A 28 -3.69 11.28 14.85
C GLY A 28 -2.20 11.42 14.53
N ALA A 29 -1.46 10.35 14.80
CA ALA A 29 0.00 10.28 14.59
C ALA A 29 0.40 10.49 13.13
N THR A 30 1.68 10.82 12.91
CA THR A 30 2.28 11.16 11.61
C THR A 30 2.12 10.11 10.51
N ASP A 31 1.77 8.87 10.86
CA ASP A 31 1.66 7.73 9.94
C ASP A 31 0.21 7.39 9.56
N GLU A 32 -0.78 8.15 10.04
CA GLU A 32 -2.16 8.01 9.59
C GLU A 32 -2.33 8.51 8.15
N VAL A 33 -2.93 7.67 7.29
CA VAL A 33 -3.12 7.97 5.86
C VAL A 33 -4.60 8.19 5.51
N PHE A 34 -5.48 7.51 6.23
CA PHE A 34 -6.93 7.59 6.05
C PHE A 34 -7.58 7.90 7.39
N CYS A 35 -8.53 8.82 7.41
CA CYS A 35 -9.35 9.09 8.59
C CYS A 35 -10.15 7.83 8.98
N PRO A 36 -10.64 7.72 10.23
CA PRO A 36 -11.37 6.53 10.69
C PRO A 36 -12.54 6.13 9.78
N ASP A 37 -13.27 7.09 9.24
CA ASP A 37 -14.43 6.83 8.38
C ASP A 37 -14.02 6.26 7.02
N CYS A 38 -13.00 6.84 6.37
CA CYS A 38 -12.46 6.28 5.13
C CYS A 38 -11.77 4.94 5.37
N ARG A 39 -11.08 4.76 6.50
CA ARG A 39 -10.41 3.50 6.84
C ARG A 39 -11.41 2.35 6.99
N ARG A 40 -12.59 2.58 7.55
CA ARG A 40 -13.66 1.57 7.64
C ARG A 40 -14.22 1.12 6.28
N GLN A 41 -14.01 1.91 5.23
CA GLN A 41 -14.42 1.56 3.86
C GLN A 41 -13.37 0.72 3.12
N ILE A 42 -12.22 0.46 3.75
CA ILE A 42 -11.14 -0.33 3.15
C ILE A 42 -11.39 -1.81 3.43
N THR A 43 -11.58 -2.58 2.37
CA THR A 43 -11.59 -4.04 2.44
C THR A 43 -10.15 -4.56 2.52
N PHE A 44 -9.70 -4.89 3.72
CA PHE A 44 -8.40 -5.55 3.93
C PHE A 44 -8.48 -7.01 3.51
N ILE A 45 -7.42 -7.51 2.87
CA ILE A 45 -7.33 -8.90 2.44
C ILE A 45 -6.80 -9.73 3.61
N THR A 46 -7.71 -10.21 4.44
CA THR A 46 -7.44 -11.12 5.56
C THR A 46 -8.21 -12.44 5.38
N GLY A 47 -7.75 -13.51 6.03
CA GLY A 47 -8.40 -14.81 5.99
C GLY A 47 -7.94 -15.74 4.86
N SER A 48 -8.73 -16.79 4.62
CA SER A 48 -8.38 -17.89 3.72
C SER A 48 -8.16 -17.42 2.29
N ARG A 49 -7.01 -17.79 1.71
CA ARG A 49 -6.56 -17.36 0.40
C ARG A 49 -5.79 -18.44 -0.34
N CYS A 50 -5.61 -18.24 -1.65
CA CYS A 50 -4.72 -19.09 -2.43
C CYS A 50 -3.25 -18.80 -2.04
N PRO A 51 -2.48 -19.80 -1.59
CA PRO A 51 -1.10 -19.57 -1.16
C PRO A 51 -0.20 -19.10 -2.29
N VAL A 52 -0.57 -19.37 -3.54
CA VAL A 52 0.15 -18.93 -4.74
C VAL A 52 -0.33 -17.56 -5.22
N CYS A 53 -1.53 -17.44 -5.78
CA CYS A 53 -1.93 -16.16 -6.40
C CYS A 53 -2.53 -15.13 -5.41
N GLY A 54 -2.81 -15.51 -4.17
CA GLY A 54 -3.38 -14.62 -3.15
C GLY A 54 -4.85 -14.27 -3.35
N ILE A 55 -5.59 -14.94 -4.25
CA ILE A 55 -7.04 -14.74 -4.37
C ILE A 55 -7.71 -15.19 -3.07
N ILE A 56 -8.65 -14.38 -2.56
CA ILE A 56 -9.38 -14.67 -1.33
C ILE A 56 -10.52 -15.66 -1.57
N PHE A 57 -10.88 -16.40 -0.53
CA PHE A 57 -12.06 -17.25 -0.51
C PHE A 57 -13.06 -16.73 0.54
N PRO A 58 -13.98 -15.83 0.17
CA PRO A 58 -14.85 -15.13 1.12
C PRO A 58 -15.68 -16.07 2.00
N ASP A 59 -16.08 -17.22 1.45
CA ASP A 59 -17.02 -18.16 2.08
C ASP A 59 -16.39 -19.54 2.36
N SER A 60 -15.05 -19.66 2.31
CA SER A 60 -14.40 -20.96 2.49
C SER A 60 -14.28 -21.31 3.97
N PRO A 61 -14.87 -22.44 4.42
CA PRO A 61 -14.67 -22.92 5.78
C PRO A 61 -13.29 -23.57 5.97
N SER A 62 -12.54 -23.76 4.90
CA SER A 62 -11.19 -24.33 4.92
C SER A 62 -10.11 -23.25 5.01
N GLU A 63 -8.99 -23.63 5.61
CA GLU A 63 -7.73 -22.89 5.57
C GLU A 63 -7.24 -22.67 4.12
N ASP A 64 -6.10 -22.00 3.97
CA ASP A 64 -5.49 -21.69 2.67
C ASP A 64 -5.37 -22.93 1.77
N HIS A 65 -5.87 -22.81 0.54
CA HIS A 65 -5.81 -23.88 -0.46
C HIS A 65 -5.63 -23.32 -1.87
N LEU A 66 -5.17 -24.14 -2.82
CA LEU A 66 -5.03 -23.69 -4.20
C LEU A 66 -6.39 -23.35 -4.82
N CYS A 67 -6.45 -22.24 -5.56
CA CYS A 67 -7.61 -21.93 -6.40
C CYS A 67 -7.57 -22.74 -7.71
N GLY A 68 -8.72 -22.85 -8.38
CA GLY A 68 -8.84 -23.60 -9.64
C GLY A 68 -7.80 -23.20 -10.70
N ASN A 69 -7.57 -21.90 -10.89
CA ASN A 69 -6.57 -21.41 -11.85
C ASN A 69 -5.14 -21.87 -11.51
N CYS A 70 -4.77 -21.88 -10.23
CA CYS A 70 -3.43 -22.31 -9.81
C CYS A 70 -3.27 -23.83 -9.82
N LEU A 71 -4.36 -24.60 -9.67
CA LEU A 71 -4.36 -26.04 -9.85
C LEU A 71 -4.15 -26.42 -11.32
N GLU A 72 -4.84 -25.73 -12.23
CA GLU A 72 -4.75 -26.00 -13.67
C GLU A 72 -3.42 -25.52 -14.26
N ARG A 73 -2.97 -24.32 -13.88
CA ARG A 73 -1.75 -23.72 -14.41
C ARG A 73 -0.97 -22.97 -13.33
N LYS A 74 0.17 -23.55 -12.94
CA LYS A 74 1.08 -22.91 -12.01
C LYS A 74 1.65 -21.60 -12.60
N PRO A 75 1.53 -20.46 -11.89
CA PRO A 75 2.17 -19.21 -12.27
C PRO A 75 3.71 -19.27 -12.27
N TRP A 76 4.34 -18.31 -12.94
CA TRP A 76 5.81 -18.16 -12.99
C TRP A 76 6.41 -17.45 -11.76
N PHE A 77 5.67 -17.41 -10.65
CA PHE A 77 6.08 -16.82 -9.38
C PHE A 77 5.74 -17.76 -8.23
N SER A 78 6.47 -17.67 -7.12
CA SER A 78 6.24 -18.51 -5.94
C SER A 78 4.92 -18.18 -5.25
N PHE A 79 4.68 -16.89 -4.98
CA PHE A 79 3.43 -16.40 -4.42
C PHE A 79 3.22 -14.91 -4.72
N ALA A 80 2.00 -14.42 -4.51
CA ALA A 80 1.61 -13.02 -4.59
C ALA A 80 0.70 -12.65 -3.39
N ARG A 81 0.91 -11.47 -2.81
CA ARG A 81 0.11 -10.95 -1.69
C ARG A 81 -0.35 -9.52 -1.97
N ALA A 82 -1.51 -9.18 -1.43
CA ALA A 82 -2.10 -7.85 -1.48
C ALA A 82 -2.66 -7.51 -0.10
N ALA A 83 -2.48 -6.26 0.34
CA ALA A 83 -2.96 -5.80 1.63
C ALA A 83 -4.48 -5.53 1.63
N VAL A 84 -5.01 -5.10 0.49
CA VAL A 84 -6.38 -4.56 0.35
C VAL A 84 -6.96 -4.88 -1.02
N SER A 85 -8.27 -4.98 -1.09
CA SER A 85 -9.01 -5.10 -2.36
C SER A 85 -8.89 -3.83 -3.20
N TYR A 86 -8.86 -3.98 -4.52
CA TYR A 86 -8.73 -2.87 -5.46
C TYR A 86 -10.07 -2.16 -5.72
N GLU A 87 -10.62 -1.53 -4.68
CA GLU A 87 -11.93 -0.88 -4.70
C GLU A 87 -11.99 0.34 -3.77
N GLY A 88 -13.11 1.08 -3.86
CA GLY A 88 -13.44 2.19 -2.95
C GLY A 88 -12.35 3.26 -2.82
N VAL A 89 -12.13 3.72 -1.59
CA VAL A 89 -11.20 4.83 -1.29
C VAL A 89 -9.74 4.54 -1.66
N VAL A 90 -9.31 3.27 -1.57
CA VAL A 90 -7.94 2.89 -1.94
C VAL A 90 -7.77 2.93 -3.46
N LEU A 91 -8.78 2.49 -4.23
CA LEU A 91 -8.75 2.57 -5.68
C LEU A 91 -8.53 4.01 -6.15
N ASP A 92 -9.22 4.97 -5.57
CA ASP A 92 -9.10 6.37 -5.92
C ASP A 92 -7.72 6.95 -5.55
N ALA A 93 -7.21 6.58 -4.37
CA ALA A 93 -5.83 6.91 -3.97
C ALA A 93 -4.79 6.34 -4.94
N ILE A 94 -4.92 5.07 -5.34
CA ILE A 94 -4.02 4.42 -6.31
C ILE A 94 -4.13 5.11 -7.67
N ARG A 95 -5.33 5.54 -8.10
CA ARG A 95 -5.51 6.27 -9.35
C ARG A 95 -4.81 7.64 -9.31
N ARG A 96 -4.95 8.39 -8.21
CA ARG A 96 -4.20 9.65 -7.99
C ARG A 96 -2.69 9.43 -8.10
N PHE A 97 -2.18 8.38 -7.46
CA PHE A 97 -0.77 8.02 -7.52
C PHE A 97 -0.31 7.60 -8.93
N LYS A 98 -1.09 6.78 -9.64
CA LYS A 98 -0.72 6.22 -10.94
C LYS A 98 -0.87 7.22 -12.09
N TYR A 99 -1.87 8.10 -12.02
CA TYR A 99 -2.27 8.96 -13.15
C TYR A 99 -2.28 10.45 -12.84
N GLY A 100 -2.47 10.84 -11.57
CA GLY A 100 -2.49 12.23 -11.14
C GLY A 100 -1.10 12.86 -10.93
N ARG A 101 -0.02 12.07 -11.03
CA ARG A 101 1.36 12.46 -10.67
C ARG A 101 1.48 12.95 -9.23
N ASP A 102 0.62 12.42 -8.36
CA ASP A 102 0.55 12.78 -6.96
C ASP A 102 1.59 11.94 -6.18
N ILE A 103 2.80 12.50 -6.01
CA ILE A 103 3.89 11.85 -5.25
C ILE A 103 3.51 11.75 -3.78
N THR A 104 2.79 12.73 -3.23
CA THR A 104 2.34 12.73 -1.85
C THR A 104 1.38 11.57 -1.59
N ALA A 105 0.43 11.32 -2.50
CA ALA A 105 -0.40 10.11 -2.47
C ALA A 105 0.45 8.83 -2.53
N GLY A 106 1.52 8.84 -3.33
CA GLY A 106 2.48 7.74 -3.40
C GLY A 106 3.18 7.46 -2.06
N SER A 107 3.70 8.50 -1.42
CA SER A 107 4.35 8.41 -0.11
C SER A 107 3.37 7.92 0.96
N ALA A 108 2.15 8.44 0.97
CA ALA A 108 1.10 8.03 1.90
C ALA A 108 0.70 6.56 1.69
N LEU A 109 0.51 6.12 0.43
CA LEU A 109 0.27 4.70 0.13
C LEU A 109 1.45 3.80 0.51
N ALA A 110 2.68 4.31 0.42
CA ALA A 110 3.87 3.58 0.81
C ALA A 110 3.92 3.36 2.33
N ILE A 111 3.62 4.40 3.13
CA ILE A 111 3.48 4.32 4.59
C ILE A 111 2.36 3.35 4.96
N PHE A 112 1.19 3.48 4.31
CA PHE A 112 0.05 2.61 4.53
C PHE A 112 0.40 1.13 4.27
N LEU A 113 1.08 0.85 3.15
CA LEU A 113 1.49 -0.51 2.80
C LEU A 113 2.58 -1.04 3.75
N SER A 114 3.57 -0.24 4.13
CA SER A 114 4.60 -0.67 5.10
C SER A 114 4.00 -0.93 6.48
N GLY A 115 2.96 -0.20 6.87
CA GLY A 115 2.25 -0.42 8.13
C GLY A 115 1.35 -1.66 8.14
N PHE A 116 1.08 -2.28 6.98
CA PHE A 116 0.30 -3.51 6.91
C PHE A 116 1.17 -4.72 7.26
N ASP A 117 0.65 -5.59 8.13
CA ASP A 117 1.31 -6.82 8.53
C ASP A 117 0.76 -8.00 7.73
N PHE A 118 1.66 -8.72 7.08
CA PHE A 118 1.31 -9.90 6.30
C PHE A 118 1.56 -11.12 7.18
N ASP A 119 0.50 -11.86 7.48
CA ASP A 119 0.48 -13.02 8.38
C ASP A 119 1.44 -14.14 7.95
N ASP A 120 1.74 -14.22 6.66
CA ASP A 120 2.57 -15.27 6.07
C ASP A 120 3.83 -14.76 5.34
N LEU A 121 4.21 -13.50 5.55
CA LEU A 121 5.43 -12.92 4.98
C LEU A 121 6.35 -12.32 6.04
N ASP A 122 7.50 -12.95 6.21
CA ASP A 122 8.64 -12.35 6.89
C ASP A 122 9.58 -11.69 5.87
N PHE A 123 9.70 -10.36 5.93
CA PHE A 123 10.56 -9.60 5.02
C PHE A 123 12.05 -9.92 5.22
N ASN A 124 12.46 -10.42 6.39
CA ASN A 124 13.85 -10.81 6.67
C ASN A 124 14.30 -12.07 5.91
N MET A 125 13.35 -12.82 5.35
CA MET A 125 13.66 -13.99 4.53
C MET A 125 14.11 -13.66 3.10
N PHE A 126 14.05 -12.39 2.69
CA PHE A 126 14.39 -11.97 1.33
C PHE A 126 15.69 -11.17 1.31
N ASP A 127 16.60 -11.52 0.39
CA ASP A 127 17.87 -10.80 0.23
C ASP A 127 17.71 -9.40 -0.38
N ALA A 128 16.64 -9.19 -1.17
CA ALA A 128 16.41 -7.94 -1.89
C ALA A 128 14.95 -7.71 -2.27
N ILE A 129 14.57 -6.44 -2.35
CA ILE A 129 13.32 -5.97 -2.95
C ILE A 129 13.62 -5.28 -4.27
N VAL A 130 13.12 -5.84 -5.38
CA VAL A 130 13.37 -5.30 -6.72
C VAL A 130 12.08 -4.66 -7.27
N PRO A 131 12.01 -3.32 -7.39
CA PRO A 131 10.86 -2.66 -7.97
C PRO A 131 10.79 -2.90 -9.48
N VAL A 132 9.59 -3.14 -10.00
CA VAL A 132 9.36 -3.28 -11.44
C VAL A 132 9.74 -1.96 -12.15
N PRO A 133 10.60 -2.00 -13.17
CA PRO A 133 11.03 -0.78 -13.87
C PRO A 133 9.90 -0.20 -14.71
N LEU A 134 9.87 1.13 -14.79
CA LEU A 134 8.97 1.86 -15.66
C LEU A 134 9.68 2.21 -16.97
N HIS A 135 8.99 2.06 -18.10
CA HIS A 135 9.52 2.47 -19.40
C HIS A 135 9.92 3.95 -19.39
N ILE A 136 11.05 4.30 -20.02
CA ILE A 136 11.66 5.65 -19.97
C ILE A 136 10.65 6.75 -20.33
N LYS A 137 9.82 6.53 -21.36
CA LYS A 137 8.77 7.48 -21.76
C LYS A 137 7.78 7.76 -20.61
N ARG A 138 7.28 6.71 -19.95
CA ARG A 138 6.36 6.84 -18.81
C ARG A 138 7.03 7.45 -17.58
N LEU A 139 8.33 7.16 -17.37
CA LEU A 139 9.10 7.79 -16.30
C LEU A 139 9.23 9.30 -16.52
N ARG A 140 9.50 9.73 -17.75
CA ARG A 140 9.54 11.17 -18.11
C ARG A 140 8.17 11.84 -17.98
N GLU A 141 7.10 11.17 -18.41
CA GLU A 141 5.73 11.70 -18.31
C GLU A 141 5.27 11.89 -16.85
N ARG A 142 5.63 10.94 -15.98
CA ARG A 142 5.12 10.89 -14.60
C ARG A 142 6.09 11.48 -13.57
N GLY A 143 7.38 11.56 -13.87
CA GLY A 143 8.44 12.09 -13.00
C GLY A 143 8.99 11.11 -11.95
N PHE A 144 8.37 9.95 -11.76
CA PHE A 144 8.78 8.96 -10.76
C PHE A 144 8.34 7.53 -11.13
N ASN A 145 8.98 6.53 -10.51
CA ASN A 145 8.58 5.12 -10.58
C ASN A 145 7.76 4.77 -9.31
N GLN A 146 6.50 4.40 -9.50
CA GLN A 146 5.58 4.04 -8.42
C GLN A 146 6.10 2.86 -7.59
N SER A 147 6.54 1.80 -8.27
CA SER A 147 7.03 0.59 -7.63
C SER A 147 8.28 0.86 -6.80
N LEU A 148 9.13 1.79 -7.23
CA LEU A 148 10.32 2.20 -6.48
C LEU A 148 9.96 2.92 -5.17
N ILE A 149 8.93 3.76 -5.19
CA ILE A 149 8.46 4.45 -3.97
C ILE A 149 7.95 3.42 -2.94
N LEU A 150 7.11 2.48 -3.37
CA LEU A 150 6.60 1.42 -2.50
C LEU A 150 7.72 0.50 -1.98
N ALA A 151 8.62 0.05 -2.87
CA ALA A 151 9.74 -0.82 -2.50
C ALA A 151 10.68 -0.18 -1.46
N ARG A 152 10.92 1.14 -1.55
CA ARG A 152 11.74 1.87 -0.59
C ARG A 152 11.12 1.95 0.81
N ALA A 153 9.79 2.03 0.90
CA ALA A 153 9.12 2.00 2.20
C ALA A 153 9.14 0.58 2.79
N LEU A 154 8.88 -0.44 1.96
CA LEU A 154 8.92 -1.83 2.39
C LEU A 154 10.32 -2.26 2.85
N GLY A 155 11.38 -1.82 2.16
CA GLY A 155 12.77 -2.16 2.53
C GLY A 155 13.28 -1.47 3.79
N LYS A 156 12.44 -0.69 4.49
CA LYS A 156 12.72 -0.13 5.82
C LYS A 156 12.03 -0.88 6.96
N LYS A 157 11.14 -1.85 6.65
CA LYS A 157 10.66 -2.82 7.63
C LYS A 157 11.79 -3.77 7.99
#